data_AF-A0A920AHU1-F1
#
_entry.id   AF-A0A920AHU1-F1
#
_cell.length_a   1.000
_cell.length_b   1.000
_cell.length_c   1.000
_cell.angle_alpha   90.00
_cell.angle_beta   90.00
_cell.angle_gamma   90.00
#
_symmetry.space_group_name_H-M   'P 1'
#
loop_
_entity.id
_entity.type
_entity.pdbx_description
1 polymer ?
#
loop_
_entity_poly.entity_id
_entity_poly.type
_entity_poly.pdbx_seq_one_letter_code
_entity_poly.pdbx_strand_id
1 'polypeptide(L)'
;MDVSTLPWVRLFANINAVSALRCIRLVGALLLSAALVACGQSADTPETAEPAVVVSPNDDRAYDLIELANGLEVMLVSDPTAEKSAAALSIGLGAASDPEDYPGMAHYLEHMLFMGSAQFPDPRWLYGLYR
;
A
#
# COMPACT_ATOMS: atom_id res chain seq x y z
N MET A 1 -10.23 66.64 56.42
CA MET A 1 -9.67 66.76 55.06
C MET A 1 -9.85 65.41 54.40
N ASP A 2 -10.72 65.35 53.40
CA ASP A 2 -11.15 64.11 52.73
C ASP A 2 -10.06 63.63 51.75
N VAL A 3 -9.54 62.42 52.00
CA VAL A 3 -8.38 61.83 51.32
C VAL A 3 -8.76 61.07 50.04
N SER A 4 -10.03 61.11 49.63
CA SER A 4 -10.59 60.27 48.56
C SER A 4 -10.35 60.76 47.12
N THR A 5 -9.62 61.86 46.90
CA THR A 5 -9.48 62.50 45.57
C THR A 5 -8.07 62.43 44.95
N LEU A 6 -7.15 61.62 45.50
CA LEU A 6 -5.78 61.52 44.96
C LEU A 6 -5.71 60.64 43.67
N PRO A 7 -5.12 61.14 42.57
CA PRO A 7 -5.10 60.46 41.26
C PRO A 7 -4.31 59.16 41.23
N TRP A 8 -3.49 58.91 42.26
CA TRP A 8 -2.61 57.74 42.36
C TRP A 8 -3.33 56.46 42.83
N VAL A 9 -4.48 56.57 43.51
CA VAL A 9 -5.26 55.40 43.97
C VAL A 9 -5.94 54.68 42.80
N ARG A 10 -6.18 55.38 41.68
CA ARG A 10 -6.76 54.79 40.45
C ARG A 10 -5.76 54.03 39.58
N LEU A 11 -4.45 54.16 39.81
CA LEU A 11 -3.42 53.53 38.98
C LEU A 11 -3.12 52.08 39.39
N PHE A 12 -3.30 51.72 40.67
CA PHE A 12 -3.04 50.36 41.16
C PHE A 12 -4.19 49.38 40.94
N ALA A 13 -5.42 49.86 40.69
CA ALA A 13 -6.56 48.98 40.41
C ALA A 13 -6.54 48.38 38.99
N ASN A 14 -5.80 48.97 38.05
CA ASN A 14 -5.88 48.64 36.61
C ASN A 14 -4.73 47.76 36.09
N ILE A 15 -3.71 47.49 36.90
CA ILE A 15 -2.55 46.65 36.51
C ILE A 15 -2.84 45.16 36.73
N ASN A 16 -3.65 44.80 37.74
CA ASN A 16 -4.03 43.41 38.04
C ASN A 16 -5.03 42.80 37.04
N ALA A 17 -5.81 43.64 36.35
CA ALA A 17 -6.81 43.18 35.37
C ALA A 17 -6.15 42.78 34.02
N VAL A 18 -5.13 43.52 33.58
CA VAL A 18 -4.51 43.33 32.26
C VAL A 18 -3.62 42.08 32.22
N SER A 19 -2.95 41.74 33.31
CA SER A 19 -2.15 40.51 33.47
C SER A 19 -3.03 39.26 33.56
N ALA A 20 -4.15 39.31 34.28
CA ALA A 20 -5.13 38.24 34.33
C ALA A 20 -5.78 37.96 32.96
N LEU A 21 -6.16 39.00 32.20
CA LEU A 21 -6.71 38.84 30.85
C LEU A 21 -5.70 38.26 29.85
N ARG A 22 -4.39 38.51 30.03
CA ARG A 22 -3.32 37.96 29.19
C ARG A 22 -3.13 36.45 29.42
N CYS A 23 -3.18 36.01 30.68
CA CYS A 23 -3.10 34.59 31.03
C CYS A 23 -4.34 33.81 30.56
N ILE A 24 -5.54 34.39 30.70
CA ILE A 24 -6.79 33.76 30.23
C ILE A 24 -6.79 33.56 28.71
N ARG A 25 -6.26 34.53 27.95
CA ARG A 25 -6.12 34.41 26.48
C ARG A 25 -5.08 33.37 26.05
N LEU A 26 -3.96 33.26 26.76
CA LEU A 26 -2.93 32.26 26.46
C LEU A 26 -3.37 30.83 26.78
N VAL A 27 -4.05 30.63 27.92
CA VAL A 27 -4.61 29.31 28.28
C VAL A 27 -5.76 28.92 27.35
N GLY A 28 -6.64 29.87 27.00
CA GLY A 28 -7.72 29.63 26.03
C GLY A 28 -7.23 29.26 24.63
N ALA A 29 -6.16 29.91 24.15
CA ALA A 29 -5.54 29.57 22.86
C ALA A 29 -4.89 28.18 22.86
N LEU A 30 -4.24 27.79 23.98
CA LEU A 30 -3.61 26.47 24.12
C LEU A 30 -4.64 25.33 24.15
N LEU A 31 -5.77 25.54 24.84
CA LEU A 31 -6.87 24.57 24.90
C LEU A 31 -7.59 24.43 23.56
N LEU A 32 -7.71 25.51 22.78
CA LEU A 32 -8.33 25.47 21.45
C LEU A 32 -7.48 24.73 20.42
N SER A 33 -6.14 24.85 20.49
CA SER A 33 -5.24 24.08 19.63
C SER A 33 -5.25 22.57 19.92
N ALA A 34 -5.46 22.17 21.18
CA ALA A 34 -5.54 20.76 21.55
C ALA A 34 -6.81 20.08 21.01
N ALA A 35 -7.92 20.81 20.92
CA ALA A 35 -9.18 20.29 20.37
C ALA A 35 -9.12 20.06 18.85
N LEU A 36 -8.35 20.88 18.11
CA LEU A 36 -8.17 20.73 16.66
C LEU A 36 -7.28 19.54 16.28
N VAL A 37 -6.32 19.17 17.13
CA VAL A 37 -5.43 18.01 16.92
C VAL A 37 -6.18 16.67 17.14
N ALA A 38 -7.22 16.65 17.98
CA ALA A 38 -7.98 15.45 18.28
C ALA A 38 -8.92 14.98 17.14
N CYS A 39 -9.25 15.85 16.18
CA CYS A 39 -10.13 15.50 15.05
C CYS A 39 -9.38 15.07 13.78
N GLY A 40 -8.04 14.99 13.81
CA GLY A 40 -7.22 14.65 12.64
C GLY A 40 -6.84 13.17 12.50
N GLN A 41 -7.24 12.30 13.44
CA GLN A 41 -7.00 10.86 13.30
C GLN A 41 -8.08 10.26 12.41
N SER A 42 -7.82 10.28 11.09
CA SER A 42 -8.39 9.30 10.20
C SER A 42 -8.05 7.93 10.80
N ALA A 43 -9.04 7.27 11.37
CA ALA A 43 -8.92 5.86 11.68
C ALA A 43 -8.66 5.17 10.35
N ASP A 44 -7.44 4.68 10.15
CA ASP A 44 -7.19 3.56 9.25
C ASP A 44 -8.10 2.44 9.74
N THR A 45 -9.29 2.40 9.18
CA THR A 45 -10.11 1.21 9.20
C THR A 45 -9.27 0.20 8.43
N PRO A 46 -8.86 -0.93 9.01
CA PRO A 46 -8.24 -1.98 8.22
C PRO A 46 -9.29 -2.34 7.17
N GLU A 47 -8.98 -1.92 5.94
CA GLU A 47 -9.72 -2.23 4.75
C GLU A 47 -9.97 -3.74 4.79
N THR A 48 -11.23 -4.10 4.85
CA THR A 48 -11.65 -5.50 4.93
C THR A 48 -11.25 -6.14 3.61
N ALA A 49 -10.06 -6.75 3.61
CA ALA A 49 -9.49 -7.43 2.47
C ALA A 49 -10.34 -8.67 2.16
N GLU A 50 -11.09 -8.62 1.07
CA GLU A 50 -11.78 -9.77 0.49
C GLU A 50 -10.96 -10.37 -0.67
N PRO A 51 -11.00 -11.68 -0.91
CA PRO A 51 -10.87 -12.79 0.04
C PRO A 51 -9.41 -13.29 0.07
N ALA A 52 -8.96 -13.75 1.23
CA ALA A 52 -7.79 -14.60 1.30
C ALA A 52 -7.97 -15.80 0.35
N VAL A 53 -6.94 -16.13 -0.43
CA VAL A 53 -6.91 -17.33 -1.28
C VAL A 53 -7.45 -18.52 -0.48
N VAL A 54 -8.49 -19.18 -0.99
CA VAL A 54 -9.10 -20.32 -0.29
C VAL A 54 -8.14 -21.49 -0.35
N VAL A 55 -7.57 -21.83 0.80
CA VAL A 55 -6.59 -22.90 0.95
C VAL A 55 -7.12 -24.03 1.82
N SER A 56 -6.54 -25.22 1.66
CA SER A 56 -6.83 -26.36 2.51
C SER A 56 -6.34 -26.09 3.95
N PRO A 57 -7.05 -26.56 5.00
CA PRO A 57 -6.57 -26.47 6.37
C PRO A 57 -5.22 -27.18 6.65
N ASN A 58 -4.77 -28.06 5.74
CA ASN A 58 -3.50 -28.78 5.84
C ASN A 58 -2.45 -28.21 4.86
N ASP A 59 -2.64 -26.99 4.38
CA ASP A 59 -1.69 -26.31 3.51
C ASP A 59 -1.03 -25.15 4.28
N ASP A 60 0.24 -25.32 4.63
CA ASP A 60 1.01 -24.35 5.41
C ASP A 60 1.68 -23.27 4.54
N ARG A 61 1.44 -23.27 3.23
CA ARG A 61 2.04 -22.31 2.29
C ARG A 61 1.33 -20.96 2.38
N ALA A 62 2.09 -19.89 2.20
CA ALA A 62 1.52 -18.54 2.10
C ALA A 62 1.21 -18.19 0.63
N TYR A 63 0.06 -17.58 0.40
CA TYR A 63 -0.44 -17.23 -0.92
C TYR A 63 -0.75 -15.74 -1.00
N ASP A 64 -0.49 -15.15 -2.16
CA ASP A 64 -0.90 -13.78 -2.49
C ASP A 64 -1.34 -13.71 -3.96
N LEU A 65 -2.27 -12.80 -4.26
CA LEU A 65 -2.76 -12.54 -5.61
C LEU A 65 -2.51 -11.07 -5.94
N ILE A 66 -1.73 -10.82 -6.98
CA ILE A 66 -1.43 -9.48 -7.44
C ILE A 66 -1.82 -9.32 -8.91
N GLU A 67 -2.24 -8.10 -9.27
CA GLU A 67 -2.38 -7.69 -10.66
C GLU A 67 -1.22 -6.76 -11.01
N LEU A 68 -0.46 -7.12 -12.04
CA LEU A 68 0.62 -6.28 -12.55
C LEU A 68 0.04 -5.09 -13.33
N ALA A 69 0.82 -4.01 -13.48
CA ALA A 69 0.39 -2.82 -14.20
C ALA A 69 0.01 -3.05 -15.68
N ASN A 70 0.41 -4.20 -16.26
CA ASN A 70 0.04 -4.62 -17.61
C ASN A 70 -1.22 -5.52 -17.64
N GLY A 71 -1.92 -5.69 -16.52
CA GLY A 71 -3.13 -6.50 -16.39
C GLY A 71 -2.89 -8.00 -16.22
N LEU A 72 -1.64 -8.45 -16.05
CA LEU A 72 -1.38 -9.86 -15.75
C LEU A 72 -1.72 -10.16 -14.29
N GLU A 73 -2.57 -11.17 -14.09
CA GLU A 73 -2.86 -11.76 -12.80
C GLU A 73 -1.76 -12.75 -12.40
N VAL A 74 -1.24 -12.62 -11.19
CA VAL A 74 -0.14 -13.44 -10.68
C VAL A 74 -0.49 -14.00 -9.32
N MET A 75 -0.35 -15.32 -9.17
CA MET A 75 -0.41 -16.00 -7.88
C MET A 75 1.00 -16.25 -7.35
N LEU A 76 1.30 -15.65 -6.20
CA LEU A 76 2.53 -15.87 -5.47
C LEU A 76 2.31 -17.00 -4.46
N VAL A 77 3.23 -17.95 -4.43
CA VAL A 77 3.23 -19.07 -3.47
C VAL A 77 4.57 -19.07 -2.75
N SER A 78 4.55 -18.85 -1.44
CA SER A 78 5.74 -18.89 -0.58
C SER A 78 5.74 -20.16 0.25
N ASP A 79 6.66 -21.05 -0.06
CA ASP A 79 6.96 -22.27 0.68
C ASP A 79 8.43 -22.26 1.11
N PRO A 80 8.73 -21.95 2.39
CA PRO A 80 10.09 -21.94 2.91
C PRO A 80 10.77 -23.33 2.92
N THR A 81 10.00 -24.40 2.77
CA THR A 81 10.50 -25.79 2.75
C THR A 81 10.71 -26.34 1.34
N ALA A 82 10.39 -25.57 0.30
CA ALA A 82 10.53 -26.01 -1.07
C ALA A 82 12.00 -26.21 -1.47
N GLU A 83 12.36 -27.43 -1.88
CA GLU A 83 13.68 -27.73 -2.43
C GLU A 83 13.88 -27.16 -3.85
N LYS A 84 12.78 -26.90 -4.57
CA LYS A 84 12.78 -26.38 -5.94
C LYS A 84 11.70 -25.31 -6.09
N SER A 85 12.06 -24.23 -6.75
CA SER A 85 11.11 -23.22 -7.20
C SER A 85 10.50 -23.62 -8.55
N ALA A 86 9.31 -23.10 -8.83
CA ALA A 86 8.62 -23.30 -10.11
C ALA A 86 7.90 -22.01 -10.52
N ALA A 87 7.69 -21.85 -11.82
CA ALA A 87 6.86 -20.80 -12.38
C ALA A 87 6.08 -21.38 -13.58
N ALA A 88 4.87 -20.88 -13.79
CA ALA A 88 4.03 -21.24 -14.92
C ALA A 88 3.32 -19.98 -15.43
N LEU A 89 3.10 -19.92 -16.75
CA LEU A 89 2.34 -18.85 -17.40
C LEU A 89 1.31 -19.52 -18.32
N SER A 90 0.07 -19.05 -18.25
CA SER A 90 -1.01 -19.49 -19.13
C SER A 90 -1.45 -18.33 -20.01
N ILE A 91 -1.73 -18.61 -21.27
CA ILE A 91 -2.30 -17.66 -22.22
C ILE A 91 -3.68 -18.16 -22.61
N GLY A 92 -4.68 -17.28 -22.63
CA GLY A 92 -6.08 -17.61 -22.95
C GLY A 92 -6.36 -17.95 -24.42
N LEU A 93 -5.35 -18.44 -25.17
CA LEU A 93 -5.44 -18.80 -26.58
C LEU A 93 -4.74 -20.15 -26.82
N GLY A 94 -5.17 -20.88 -27.84
CA GLY A 94 -4.59 -22.16 -28.20
C GLY A 94 -4.99 -22.58 -29.62
N ALA A 95 -4.93 -23.88 -29.92
CA ALA A 95 -5.21 -24.40 -31.27
C ALA A 95 -6.60 -24.04 -31.83
N ALA A 96 -7.58 -23.78 -30.95
CA ALA A 96 -8.91 -23.30 -31.37
C ALA A 96 -8.89 -21.89 -31.99
N SER A 97 -7.78 -21.16 -31.85
CA SER A 97 -7.54 -19.84 -32.42
C SER A 97 -6.55 -19.89 -33.60
N ASP A 98 -6.18 -21.09 -34.07
CA ASP A 98 -5.33 -21.23 -35.25
C ASP A 98 -6.02 -20.66 -36.49
N PRO A 99 -5.29 -19.96 -37.39
CA PRO A 99 -5.83 -19.58 -38.69
C PRO A 99 -6.24 -20.82 -39.50
N GLU A 100 -7.33 -20.72 -40.26
CA GLU A 100 -7.84 -21.84 -41.07
C GLU A 100 -6.78 -22.37 -42.06
N ASP A 101 -5.98 -21.47 -42.64
CA ASP A 101 -4.91 -21.81 -43.59
C ASP A 101 -3.65 -22.42 -42.90
N TYR A 102 -3.55 -22.31 -41.57
CA TYR A 102 -2.37 -22.72 -40.80
C TYR A 102 -2.74 -23.46 -39.50
N PRO A 103 -3.29 -24.69 -39.60
CA PRO A 103 -3.55 -25.52 -38.43
C PRO A 103 -2.24 -25.89 -37.72
N GLY A 104 -2.24 -25.83 -36.39
CA GLY A 104 -1.08 -26.13 -35.55
C GLY A 104 -0.20 -24.93 -35.24
N MET A 105 -0.60 -23.71 -35.59
CA MET A 105 0.19 -22.49 -35.36
C MET A 105 0.46 -22.25 -33.87
N ALA A 106 -0.53 -22.40 -33.00
CA ALA A 106 -0.35 -22.20 -31.56
C ALA A 106 0.69 -23.17 -30.98
N HIS A 107 0.61 -24.45 -31.38
CA HIS A 107 1.58 -25.47 -30.96
C HIS A 107 2.97 -25.20 -31.55
N TYR A 108 3.06 -24.76 -32.80
CA TYR A 108 4.33 -24.35 -33.39
C TYR A 108 4.96 -23.18 -32.63
N LEU A 109 4.17 -22.17 -32.27
CA LEU A 109 4.63 -21.03 -31.49
C LEU A 109 5.14 -21.46 -30.10
N GLU A 110 4.45 -22.38 -29.42
CA GLU A 110 4.89 -22.97 -28.15
C GLU A 110 6.31 -23.52 -28.25
N HIS A 111 6.63 -24.29 -29.30
CA HIS A 111 8.00 -24.78 -29.52
C HIS A 111 9.00 -23.64 -29.78
N MET A 112 8.58 -22.62 -30.52
CA MET A 112 9.48 -21.50 -30.87
C MET A 112 9.82 -20.62 -29.67
N LEU A 113 9.02 -20.60 -28.61
CA LEU A 113 9.34 -19.87 -27.37
C LEU A 113 10.65 -20.34 -26.72
N PHE A 114 11.05 -21.59 -26.98
CA PHE A 114 12.29 -22.16 -26.45
C PHE A 114 13.51 -21.96 -27.38
N MET A 115 13.34 -21.29 -28.50
CA MET A 115 14.39 -21.05 -29.50
C MET A 115 15.12 -19.71 -29.34
N GLY A 116 14.93 -19.02 -28.21
CA GLY A 116 15.60 -17.77 -27.87
C GLY A 116 14.69 -16.54 -27.94
N SER A 117 15.14 -15.46 -27.30
CA SER A 117 14.47 -14.16 -27.25
C SER A 117 15.46 -13.02 -27.55
N ALA A 118 14.95 -11.79 -27.71
CA ALA A 118 15.80 -10.62 -27.94
C ALA A 118 16.83 -10.40 -26.82
N GLN A 119 16.46 -10.67 -25.56
CA GLN A 119 17.37 -10.56 -24.42
C GLN A 119 18.27 -11.79 -24.25
N PHE A 120 17.77 -12.97 -24.62
CA PHE A 120 18.48 -14.25 -24.49
C PHE A 120 18.45 -15.03 -25.82
N PRO A 121 19.33 -14.70 -26.78
CA PRO A 121 19.24 -15.22 -28.14
C PRO A 121 19.76 -16.66 -28.31
N ASP A 122 20.53 -17.21 -27.36
CA ASP A 122 20.99 -18.61 -27.41
C ASP A 122 19.83 -19.55 -27.00
N PRO A 123 19.36 -20.46 -27.87
CA PRO A 123 18.32 -21.44 -27.54
C PRO A 123 18.65 -22.31 -26.31
N ARG A 124 19.93 -22.51 -26.02
CA ARG A 124 20.37 -23.31 -24.86
C ARG A 124 20.33 -22.54 -23.55
N TRP A 125 20.03 -21.24 -23.59
CA TRP A 125 20.04 -20.40 -22.40
C TRP A 125 19.07 -20.91 -21.33
N LEU A 126 17.87 -21.35 -21.73
CA LEU A 126 16.89 -21.89 -20.80
C LEU A 126 17.28 -23.31 -20.30
N TYR A 127 17.91 -24.12 -21.14
CA TYR A 127 18.36 -25.48 -20.79
C TYR A 127 19.63 -25.50 -19.93
N GLY A 128 20.44 -24.44 -19.95
CA GLY A 128 21.68 -24.33 -19.18
C GLY A 128 21.49 -24.18 -17.66
N LEU A 129 20.25 -24.01 -17.20
CA LEU A 129 19.91 -23.85 -15.78
C LEU A 129 19.68 -25.18 -15.04
N TYR A 130 19.64 -26.32 -15.74
CA TYR A 130 19.54 -27.66 -15.15
C TYR A 130 20.93 -28.33 -15.05
N ARG A 131 21.81 -27.80 -14.19
CA ARG A 131 23.07 -28.46 -13.84
C ARG A 131 23.24 -28.58 -12.33
#